data_AF-A0A258N500-F1
#
_entry.id   AF-A0A258N500-F1
#
_cell.length_a   1.000
_cell.length_b   1.000
_cell.length_c   1.000
_cell.angle_alpha   90.00
_cell.angle_beta   90.00
_cell.angle_gamma   90.00
#
_symmetry.space_group_name_H-M   'P 1'
#
loop_
_entity.id
_entity.type
_entity.pdbx_description
1 polymer ?
#
loop_
_entity_poly.entity_id
_entity_poly.type
_entity_poly.pdbx_seq_one_letter_code
_entity_poly.pdbx_strand_id
1 'polypeptide(L)' 'MSLLLGFFLLCMLFSHTAMAQCSICTKTASQLGEGPAKALNSAIVYLAFTPFAIMGYIGWRWWKNEKELNG' A
#
# COMPACT_ATOMS: atom_id res chain seq x y z
N MET A 1 4.31 15.41 19.10
CA MET A 1 4.85 14.84 17.84
C MET A 1 5.29 13.39 18.00
N SER A 2 6.13 13.07 18.99
CA SER A 2 6.72 11.73 19.18
C SER A 2 5.70 10.63 19.54
N LEU A 3 4.63 10.97 20.26
CA LEU A 3 3.53 10.05 20.60
C LEU A 3 2.71 9.61 19.37
N LEU A 4 2.46 10.52 18.43
CA LEU A 4 1.75 10.22 17.18
C LEU A 4 2.56 9.27 16.29
N LEU A 5 3.88 9.48 16.23
CA LEU A 5 4.79 8.63 15.49
C LEU A 5 4.86 7.22 16.10
N GLY A 6 4.92 7.12 17.43
CA GLY A 6 4.89 5.83 18.14
C GLY A 6 3.58 5.06 17.95
N PHE A 7 2.44 5.76 17.99
CA PHE A 7 1.13 5.16 17.72
C PHE A 7 1.00 4.65 16.28
N PHE A 8 1.48 5.42 15.30
CA PHE A 8 1.48 5.01 13.89
C PHE A 8 2.35 3.76 13.64
N LEU A 9 3.54 3.69 14.24
CA LEU A 9 4.42 2.52 14.19
C LEU A 9 3.78 1.28 14.83
N LEU A 10 3.07 1.46 15.94
CA LEU A 10 2.35 0.38 16.61
C LEU A 10 1.22 -0.17 15.72
N CYS A 11 0.43 0.70 15.08
CA CYS A 11 -0.63 0.29 14.15
C CYS A 11 -0.11 -0.51 12.96
N MET A 12 1.08 -0.16 12.42
CA MET A 12 1.70 -0.89 11.32
C MET A 12 2.03 -2.35 11.68
N LEU A 13 2.49 -2.60 12.92
CA LEU A 13 2.84 -3.93 13.42
C LEU A 13 1.62 -4.88 13.53
N PHE A 14 0.41 -4.35 13.71
CA PHE A 14 -0.82 -5.14 13.84
C PHE A 14 -1.60 -5.32 12.53
N SER A 15 -1.08 -4.84 11.40
CA SER A 15 -1.73 -4.95 10.07
C SER A 15 -1.69 -6.38 9.46
N HIS A 16 -1.27 -7.38 10.23
CA HIS A 16 -0.89 -8.72 9.77
C HIS A 16 -2.00 -9.58 9.15
N THR A 17 -3.26 -9.13 9.17
CA THR A 17 -4.36 -9.83 8.49
C THR A 17 -4.80 -9.00 7.28
N ALA A 18 -4.39 -9.43 6.09
CA ALA A 18 -4.86 -8.89 4.82
C ALA A 18 -6.32 -9.31 4.56
N MET A 19 -7.22 -8.99 5.49
CA MET A 19 -8.65 -8.97 5.21
C MET A 19 -8.90 -7.71 4.38
N ALA A 20 -9.44 -7.89 3.17
CA ALA A 20 -9.78 -6.77 2.31
C ALA A 20 -10.64 -5.76 3.10
N GLN A 21 -10.10 -4.57 3.34
CA GLN A 21 -10.75 -3.52 4.14
C GLN A 21 -11.91 -2.85 3.37
N CYS A 22 -11.95 -3.03 2.05
CA CYS A 22 -13.03 -2.55 1.19
C CYS A 22 -14.22 -3.53 1.18
N SER A 23 -15.37 -3.06 1.66
CA SER A 23 -16.62 -3.86 1.74
C SER A 23 -17.08 -4.41 0.39
N ILE A 24 -16.86 -3.67 -0.71
CA ILE A 24 -17.18 -4.10 -2.07
C ILE A 24 -16.29 -5.28 -2.48
N CYS A 25 -14.99 -5.20 -2.20
CA CYS A 25 -14.02 -6.23 -2.55
C CYS A 25 -14.31 -7.55 -1.82
N THR A 26 -14.67 -7.47 -0.54
CA THR A 26 -15.03 -8.64 0.28
C THR A 26 -16.28 -9.32 -0.25
N LYS A 27 -17.31 -8.55 -0.65
CA LYS A 27 -18.50 -9.11 -1.27
C LYS A 27 -18.18 -9.79 -2.60
N THR A 28 -17.41 -9.15 -3.47
CA THR A 28 -16.99 -9.74 -4.74
C THR A 28 -16.18 -11.03 -4.52
N ALA A 29 -15.19 -11.03 -3.62
CA ALA A 29 -14.43 -12.22 -3.25
C ALA A 29 -15.32 -13.38 -2.77
N SER A 30 -16.37 -13.10 -1.98
CA SER A 30 -17.30 -14.12 -1.46
C SER A 30 -18.18 -14.77 -2.53
N GLN A 31 -18.36 -14.11 -3.68
CA GLN A 31 -19.08 -14.64 -4.85
C GLN A 31 -18.15 -15.44 -5.78
N LEU A 32 -16.84 -15.39 -5.53
CA LEU A 32 -15.80 -16.09 -6.27
C LEU A 32 -15.37 -17.34 -5.50
N GLY A 33 -14.92 -18.38 -6.22
CA GLY A 33 -14.29 -19.54 -5.57
C GLY A 33 -12.94 -19.18 -4.93
N GLU A 34 -12.39 -20.09 -4.12
CA GLU A 34 -11.12 -19.92 -3.38
C GLU A 34 -9.96 -19.35 -4.22
N GLY A 35 -9.71 -19.93 -5.40
CA GLY A 35 -8.61 -19.50 -6.28
C GLY A 35 -8.77 -18.05 -6.78
N PRO A 36 -9.88 -17.71 -7.44
CA PRO A 36 -10.14 -16.34 -7.89
C PRO A 36 -10.27 -15.32 -6.75
N ALA A 37 -10.83 -15.71 -5.60
CA ALA A 37 -10.92 -14.83 -4.42
C ALA A 37 -9.53 -14.45 -3.89
N LYS A 38 -8.59 -15.40 -3.85
CA LYS A 38 -7.20 -15.14 -3.45
C LYS A 38 -6.48 -14.23 -4.46
N ALA A 39 -6.67 -14.47 -5.76
CA ALA A 39 -6.09 -13.64 -6.81
C ALA A 39 -6.60 -12.18 -6.73
N LEU A 40 -7.89 -12.00 -6.44
CA LEU A 40 -8.50 -10.67 -6.27
C LEU A 40 -7.85 -9.89 -5.11
N ASN A 41 -7.62 -10.54 -3.96
CA ASN A 41 -6.96 -9.89 -2.82
C ASN A 41 -5.52 -9.45 -3.16
N SER A 42 -4.77 -10.27 -3.88
CA SER A 42 -3.44 -9.90 -4.36
C SER A 42 -3.47 -8.70 -5.30
N ALA A 43 -4.46 -8.61 -6.19
CA ALA A 43 -4.63 -7.48 -7.10
C ALA A 43 -4.95 -6.17 -6.36
N ILE A 44 -5.78 -6.20 -5.31
CA ILE A 44 -6.09 -5.02 -4.49
C ILE A 44 -4.82 -4.46 -3.85
N VAL A 45 -3.99 -5.31 -3.24
CA VAL A 45 -2.73 -4.90 -2.62
C VAL A 45 -1.79 -4.31 -3.68
N TYR A 46 -1.68 -4.97 -4.84
CA TYR A 46 -0.88 -4.47 -5.95
C TYR A 46 -1.31 -3.06 -6.39
N LEU A 47 -2.61 -2.86 -6.62
CA LEU A 47 -3.15 -1.57 -7.06
C LEU A 47 -3.01 -0.50 -5.98
N ALA A 48 -3.19 -0.85 -4.70
CA ALA A 48 -3.02 0.10 -3.60
C ALA A 48 -1.56 0.54 -3.43
N PHE A 49 -0.60 -0.37 -3.61
CA PHE A 49 0.83 -0.07 -3.50
C PHE A 49 1.37 0.73 -4.70
N THR A 50 0.84 0.47 -5.90
CA THR A 50 1.28 1.08 -7.16
C THR A 50 1.43 2.61 -7.12
N PRO A 51 0.42 3.42 -6.71
CA PRO A 51 0.55 4.88 -6.71
C PRO A 51 1.65 5.37 -5.77
N PHE A 52 1.85 4.72 -4.62
CA PHE A 52 2.93 5.09 -3.70
C PHE A 52 4.31 4.76 -4.28
N ALA A 53 4.44 3.61 -4.93
CA ALA A 53 5.68 3.22 -5.61
C ALA A 53 6.04 4.22 -6.73
N ILE A 54 5.06 4.61 -7.54
CA ILE A 54 5.24 5.59 -8.63
C ILE A 54 5.67 6.94 -8.05
N MET A 55 4.93 7.46 -7.07
CA MET A 55 5.23 8.77 -6.45
C MET A 55 6.59 8.76 -5.76
N GLY A 56 6.93 7.67 -5.06
CA GLY A 56 8.24 7.49 -4.42
C GLY A 56 9.38 7.49 -5.44
N TYR A 57 9.22 6.78 -6.56
CA TYR A 57 10.22 6.76 -7.62
C TYR A 57 10.42 8.14 -8.26
N ILE A 58 9.32 8.83 -8.60
CA ILE A 58 9.37 10.18 -9.20
C ILE A 58 10.04 11.16 -8.23
N GLY A 59 9.62 11.17 -6.96
CA GLY A 59 10.18 12.06 -5.94
C GLY A 59 11.67 11.80 -5.70
N TRP A 60 12.08 10.53 -5.61
CA TRP A 60 13.49 10.16 -5.47
C TRP A 60 14.33 10.61 -6.67
N ARG A 61 13.84 10.39 -7.90
CA ARG A 61 14.54 10.82 -9.12
C ARG A 61 14.68 12.34 -9.18
N TRP A 62 13.62 13.07 -8.83
CA TRP A 62 13.67 14.54 -8.82
C TRP A 62 14.70 15.04 -7.80
N TRP A 63 14.67 14.54 -6.57
CA TRP A 63 15.65 14.93 -5.56
C TRP A 63 17.10 14.67 -5.98
N LYS A 64 17.35 13.51 -6.63
CA LYS A 64 18.68 13.20 -7.17
C LYS A 64 19.11 14.22 -8.23
N ASN A 65 18.22 14.55 -9.17
CA ASN A 65 18.50 15.53 -10.22
C ASN A 65 18.78 16.93 -9.63
N GLU A 66 18.01 17.36 -8.62
CA GLU A 66 18.25 18.66 -7.95
C GLU A 66 19.61 18.71 -7.24
N LYS A 67 20.06 17.60 -6.66
CA LYS A 67 21.38 17.51 -6.04
C LYS A 67 22.52 17.51 -7.06
N GLU A 68 22.28 16.97 -8.26
CA GLU A 68 23.26 17.00 -9.36
C GLU A 68 23.31 18.39 -10.04
N LEU A 69 22.18 19.10 -10.10
CA LEU A 69 22.09 20.43 -10.72
C LEU A 69 22.56 21.57 -9.80
N ASN A 70 22.34 21.45 -8.48
CA ASN A 70 22.65 22.50 -7.49
C ASN A 70 23.87 22.17 -6.61
N GLY A 71 24.65 21.14 -6.97
CA GLY A 71 25.80 20.61 -6.22
C GLY A 71 27.14 20.89 -6.86
#